data_AF-A0A817FA84-F1
#
_entry.id   AF-A0A817FA84-F1
#
_cell.length_a   1.000
_cell.length_b   1.000
_cell.length_c   1.000
_cell.angle_alpha   90.00
_cell.angle_beta   90.00
_cell.angle_gamma   90.00
#
_symmetry.space_group_name_H-M   'P 1'
#
loop_
_entity.id
_entity.type
_entity.pdbx_description
1 polymer ?
#
loop_
_entity_poly.entity_id
_entity_poly.type
_entity_poly.pdbx_seq_one_letter_code
_entity_poly.pdbx_strand_id
1 'polypeptide(L)'
;MCFYRFWEPVEDILLGTANAFLQSLAYSLDFADEICIVDYKGLEQGRLSINLCPCSPSGKVVNDEQFVEQPEQLFNKPYSFKITMRFIEINDERHNKGLRIRYKVFNELEFTETNIICRNTVCANVKQARIITIPSVDEDWLRFFQDGCIIFQIFAVQEESKPNTGLFKMTTRVMNKEKDNNKTYSSFI
;
A
#
# COMPACT_ATOMS: atom_id res chain seq x y z
N MET A 1 38.05 12.82 -15.67
CA MET A 1 37.56 12.95 -14.28
C MET A 1 36.10 13.38 -14.35
N CYS A 2 35.16 12.44 -14.23
CA CYS A 2 33.73 12.73 -14.34
C CYS A 2 33.17 13.11 -12.97
N PHE A 3 32.59 14.31 -12.88
CA PHE A 3 31.80 14.77 -11.74
C PHE A 3 30.42 14.09 -11.75
N TYR A 4 30.31 12.89 -11.19
CA TYR A 4 29.02 12.37 -10.72
C TYR A 4 28.88 12.78 -9.26
N ARG A 5 28.34 13.98 -8.99
CA ARG A 5 28.12 14.44 -7.62
C ARG A 5 26.62 14.56 -7.39
N PHE A 6 26.08 13.60 -6.64
CA PHE A 6 24.81 13.68 -5.90
C PHE A 6 23.54 13.89 -6.73
N TRP A 7 23.15 12.91 -7.56
CA TRP A 7 21.73 12.75 -7.88
C TRP A 7 21.32 11.32 -7.52
N GLU A 8 20.47 11.21 -6.52
CA GLU A 8 19.82 9.96 -6.12
C GLU A 8 18.40 10.00 -6.72
N PRO A 9 17.96 8.93 -7.40
CA PRO A 9 16.63 8.90 -7.98
C PRO A 9 15.58 9.06 -6.89
N VAL A 10 14.48 9.72 -7.24
CA VAL A 10 13.35 9.91 -6.34
C VAL A 10 12.77 8.54 -5.96
N GLU A 11 12.82 8.21 -4.67
CA GLU A 11 12.27 6.97 -4.11
C GLU A 11 10.84 7.18 -3.62
N ASP A 12 10.02 6.12 -3.70
CA ASP A 12 8.66 6.12 -3.17
C ASP A 12 8.69 6.10 -1.62
N ILE A 13 7.81 6.86 -0.96
CA ILE A 13 7.75 6.91 0.51
C ILE A 13 6.85 5.81 1.04
N LEU A 14 7.30 5.02 2.01
CA LEU A 14 6.43 4.14 2.78
C LEU A 14 5.46 4.96 3.66
N LEU A 15 4.17 4.92 3.35
CA LEU A 15 3.12 5.56 4.15
C LEU A 15 2.81 4.75 5.41
N GLY A 16 2.77 3.42 5.25
CA GLY A 16 2.39 2.53 6.33
C GLY A 16 2.23 1.11 5.84
N THR A 17 1.81 0.26 6.76
CA THR A 17 1.53 -1.15 6.49
C THR A 17 0.11 -1.51 6.91
N ALA A 18 -0.49 -2.44 6.17
CA ALA A 18 -1.76 -3.04 6.51
C ALA A 18 -1.57 -4.56 6.59
N ASN A 19 -2.02 -5.18 7.67
CA ASN A 19 -1.78 -6.59 7.95
C ASN A 19 -3.08 -7.38 7.81
N ALA A 20 -3.08 -8.40 6.95
CA ALA A 20 -4.20 -9.33 6.81
C ALA A 20 -3.85 -10.67 7.47
N PHE A 21 -4.56 -11.03 8.54
CA PHE A 21 -4.37 -12.30 9.25
C PHE A 21 -4.91 -13.47 8.42
N LEU A 22 -4.20 -14.59 8.47
CA LEU A 22 -4.52 -15.76 7.65
C LEU A 22 -5.28 -16.85 8.40
N GLN A 23 -5.63 -16.60 9.66
CA GLN A 23 -6.29 -17.56 10.53
C GLN A 23 -7.59 -18.10 9.92
N SER A 24 -8.38 -17.28 9.23
CA SER A 24 -9.58 -17.74 8.53
C SER A 24 -9.27 -18.78 7.44
N LEU A 25 -8.18 -18.59 6.69
CA LEU A 25 -7.75 -19.53 5.65
C LEU A 25 -7.29 -20.87 6.25
N ALA A 26 -6.78 -20.88 7.48
CA ALA A 26 -6.45 -22.12 8.19
C ALA A 26 -7.66 -23.05 8.34
N TYR A 27 -8.87 -22.49 8.39
CA TYR A 27 -10.14 -23.22 8.44
C TYR A 27 -10.83 -23.33 7.06
N SER A 28 -10.13 -22.95 5.98
CA SER A 28 -10.70 -22.83 4.63
C SER A 28 -11.91 -21.90 4.59
N LEU A 29 -11.89 -20.83 5.39
CA LEU A 29 -12.86 -19.75 5.35
C LEU A 29 -12.31 -18.57 4.57
N ASP A 30 -13.21 -17.77 3.99
CA ASP A 30 -12.87 -16.51 3.38
C ASP A 30 -12.58 -15.43 4.44
N PHE A 31 -11.71 -14.51 4.08
CA PHE A 31 -11.40 -13.31 4.86
C PHE A 31 -11.66 -12.10 3.98
N ALA A 32 -12.76 -11.39 4.25
CA ALA A 32 -13.11 -10.16 3.57
C ALA A 32 -13.20 -9.04 4.61
N ASP A 33 -12.21 -8.16 4.62
CA ASP A 33 -12.17 -7.07 5.61
C ASP A 33 -11.56 -5.79 5.03
N GLU A 34 -11.78 -4.69 5.73
CA GLU A 34 -11.18 -3.40 5.50
C GLU A 34 -10.14 -3.12 6.59
N ILE A 35 -8.89 -3.34 6.25
CA ILE A 35 -7.76 -3.25 7.18
C ILE A 35 -7.18 -1.84 7.18
N CYS A 36 -6.85 -1.34 8.38
CA CYS A 36 -6.25 -0.02 8.56
C CYS A 36 -4.79 0.00 8.08
N ILE A 37 -4.42 1.07 7.37
CA ILE A 37 -3.05 1.37 7.02
C ILE A 37 -2.47 2.19 8.19
N VAL A 38 -1.48 1.64 8.87
CA VAL A 38 -0.84 2.29 10.02
C VAL A 38 0.59 2.69 9.70
N ASP A 39 0.97 3.90 10.10
CA ASP A 39 2.36 4.36 10.00
C ASP A 39 3.24 3.81 11.13
N TYR A 40 4.54 4.14 11.09
CA TYR A 40 5.50 3.74 12.12
C TYR A 40 5.23 4.35 13.51
N LYS A 41 4.34 5.35 13.59
CA LYS A 41 3.89 5.97 14.85
C LYS A 41 2.57 5.36 15.35
N GLY A 42 1.99 4.41 14.61
CA GLY A 42 0.70 3.81 14.92
C GLY A 42 -0.51 4.69 14.57
N LEU A 43 -0.34 5.71 13.73
CA LEU A 43 -1.44 6.55 13.25
C LEU A 43 -2.07 5.96 11.99
N GLU A 44 -3.40 5.99 11.91
CA GLU A 44 -4.16 5.55 10.74
C GLU A 44 -3.99 6.55 9.60
N GLN A 45 -3.36 6.09 8.52
CA GLN A 45 -3.12 6.86 7.29
C GLN A 45 -4.16 6.56 6.20
N GLY A 46 -5.02 5.57 6.41
CA GLY A 46 -6.01 5.14 5.43
C GLY A 46 -6.47 3.71 5.66
N ARG A 47 -7.13 3.14 4.66
CA ARG A 47 -7.76 1.82 4.70
C ARG A 47 -7.57 1.06 3.39
N LEU A 48 -7.40 -0.25 3.49
CA LEU A 48 -7.26 -1.16 2.37
C LEU A 48 -8.33 -2.26 2.47
N SER A 49 -9.20 -2.34 1.47
CA SER A 49 -10.20 -3.41 1.39
C SER A 49 -9.63 -4.60 0.65
N ILE A 50 -9.49 -5.72 1.36
CA ILE A 50 -8.92 -6.96 0.83
C ILE A 50 -9.89 -8.13 0.99
N ASN A 51 -9.75 -9.09 0.10
CA ASN A 51 -10.45 -10.36 0.15
C ASN A 51 -9.47 -11.52 -0.09
N LEU A 52 -9.39 -12.46 0.84
CA LEU A 52 -8.65 -13.70 0.75
C LEU A 52 -9.65 -14.84 0.70
N CYS A 53 -9.70 -15.58 -0.41
CA CYS A 53 -10.63 -16.71 -0.53
C CYS A 53 -9.89 -17.99 -0.89
N PRO A 54 -10.20 -19.12 -0.25
CA PRO A 54 -9.83 -20.43 -0.76
C PRO A 54 -10.36 -20.60 -2.19
N CYS A 55 -9.53 -21.11 -3.10
CA CYS A 55 -9.90 -21.25 -4.50
C CYS A 55 -9.30 -22.53 -5.10
N SER A 56 -9.81 -22.93 -6.26
CA SER A 56 -9.19 -23.99 -7.03
C SER A 56 -7.87 -23.50 -7.64
N PRO A 57 -6.98 -24.40 -8.07
CA PRO A 57 -5.78 -24.01 -8.82
C PRO A 57 -6.09 -23.21 -10.11
N SER A 58 -7.32 -23.32 -10.63
CA SER A 58 -7.83 -22.56 -11.77
C SER A 58 -8.46 -21.20 -11.40
N GLY A 59 -8.45 -20.82 -10.13
CA GLY A 59 -8.95 -19.53 -9.64
C GLY A 59 -10.47 -19.44 -9.52
N LYS A 60 -11.19 -20.56 -9.64
CA LYS A 60 -12.62 -20.61 -9.30
C LYS A 60 -12.75 -20.66 -7.79
N VAL A 61 -13.67 -19.85 -7.25
CA VAL A 61 -14.00 -19.90 -5.83
C VAL A 61 -14.53 -21.30 -5.54
N VAL A 62 -13.93 -21.96 -4.55
CA VAL A 62 -14.36 -23.29 -4.10
C VAL A 62 -15.63 -23.09 -3.29
N ASN A 63 -16.61 -23.98 -3.47
CA ASN A 63 -17.93 -23.87 -2.84
C ASN A 63 -17.80 -23.77 -1.31
N ASP A 64 -18.68 -23.02 -0.66
CA ASP A 64 -18.65 -22.68 0.78
C ASP A 64 -18.79 -23.89 1.73
N GLU A 65 -18.93 -25.11 1.18
CA GLU A 65 -19.12 -26.38 1.89
C GLU A 65 -17.81 -27.12 2.17
N GLN A 66 -16.67 -26.58 1.74
CA GLN A 66 -15.34 -27.23 1.85
C GLN A 66 -14.47 -26.59 2.95
N PHE A 67 -15.07 -26.28 4.09
CA PHE A 67 -14.34 -25.83 5.29
C PHE A 67 -13.72 -27.02 6.04
N VAL A 68 -12.68 -26.76 6.84
CA VAL A 68 -12.08 -27.76 7.73
C VAL A 68 -12.33 -27.40 9.19
N GLU A 69 -12.61 -28.39 10.04
CA GLU A 69 -12.80 -28.16 11.48
C GLU A 69 -11.49 -27.87 12.20
N GLN A 70 -10.40 -28.43 11.68
CA GLN A 70 -9.06 -28.38 12.26
C GLN A 70 -8.05 -28.03 11.17
N PRO A 71 -7.18 -27.02 11.37
CA PRO A 71 -6.18 -26.63 10.38
C PRO A 71 -5.25 -27.77 9.97
N GLU A 72 -4.98 -28.71 10.88
CA GLU A 72 -4.13 -29.88 10.65
C GLU A 72 -4.67 -30.77 9.52
N GLN A 73 -5.96 -30.68 9.20
CA GLN A 73 -6.56 -31.41 8.09
C GLN A 73 -6.05 -30.93 6.72
N LEU A 74 -5.43 -29.75 6.64
CA LEU A 74 -4.79 -29.24 5.43
C LEU A 74 -3.41 -29.87 5.19
N PHE A 75 -2.80 -30.48 6.21
CA PHE A 75 -1.47 -31.08 6.11
C PHE A 75 -1.38 -32.10 4.97
N ASN A 76 -0.31 -32.02 4.17
CA ASN A 76 -0.07 -32.85 2.99
C ASN A 76 -1.18 -32.79 1.92
N LYS A 77 -2.01 -31.76 1.91
CA LYS A 77 -3.01 -31.54 0.85
C LYS A 77 -2.64 -30.33 -0.01
N PRO A 78 -3.00 -30.36 -1.30
CA PRO A 78 -2.91 -29.17 -2.13
C PRO A 78 -3.90 -28.12 -1.63
N TYR A 79 -3.42 -26.89 -1.51
CA TYR A 79 -4.23 -25.77 -1.06
C TYR A 79 -3.94 -24.54 -1.92
N SER A 80 -5.00 -23.90 -2.39
CA SER A 80 -4.90 -22.70 -3.22
C SER A 80 -5.80 -21.62 -2.64
N PHE A 81 -5.32 -20.38 -2.66
CA PHE A 81 -6.12 -19.24 -2.24
C PHE A 81 -5.83 -18.03 -3.13
N LYS A 82 -6.83 -17.15 -3.23
CA LYS A 82 -6.81 -15.95 -4.07
C LYS A 82 -6.80 -14.72 -3.18
N ILE A 83 -5.81 -13.88 -3.40
CA ILE A 83 -5.67 -12.55 -2.80
C ILE A 83 -6.29 -11.55 -3.78
N THR A 84 -7.31 -10.82 -3.37
CA THR A 84 -7.97 -9.79 -4.18
C THR A 84 -8.01 -8.46 -3.44
N MET A 85 -7.42 -7.43 -4.03
CA MET A 85 -7.47 -6.06 -3.51
C MET A 85 -8.61 -5.30 -4.19
N ARG A 86 -9.59 -4.83 -3.42
CA ARG A 86 -10.78 -4.17 -3.96
C ARG A 86 -10.56 -2.68 -4.17
N PHE A 87 -10.40 -1.94 -3.08
CA PHE A 87 -10.16 -0.50 -3.09
C PHE A 87 -9.19 -0.13 -1.96
N ILE A 88 -8.55 1.02 -2.14
CA ILE A 88 -7.66 1.64 -1.15
C ILE A 88 -8.10 3.08 -0.97
N GLU A 89 -8.09 3.54 0.28
CA GLU A 89 -8.39 4.91 0.67
C GLU A 89 -7.25 5.45 1.55
N ILE A 90 -6.84 6.69 1.33
CA ILE A 90 -5.81 7.39 2.11
C ILE A 90 -6.37 8.69 2.68
N ASN A 91 -5.96 9.02 3.91
CA ASN A 91 -6.47 10.19 4.64
C ASN A 91 -5.78 11.49 4.19
N ASP A 92 -4.50 11.43 3.81
CA ASP A 92 -3.71 12.61 3.43
C ASP A 92 -3.66 12.80 1.90
N GLU A 93 -4.30 13.87 1.41
CA GLU A 93 -4.33 14.27 0.01
C GLU A 93 -2.94 14.55 -0.60
N ARG A 94 -1.92 14.80 0.23
CA ARG A 94 -0.53 15.01 -0.23
C ARG A 94 0.04 13.82 -1.01
N HIS A 95 -0.55 12.65 -0.82
CA HIS A 95 -0.13 11.40 -1.45
C HIS A 95 -0.98 11.00 -2.67
N ASN A 96 -1.78 11.94 -3.20
CA ASN A 96 -2.62 11.71 -4.38
C ASN A 96 -1.84 11.55 -5.71
N LYS A 97 -0.51 11.67 -5.72
CA LYS A 97 0.31 11.47 -6.93
C LYS A 97 0.29 10.03 -7.44
N GLY A 98 0.05 9.09 -6.54
CA GLY A 98 -0.08 7.68 -6.85
C GLY A 98 0.36 6.82 -5.67
N LEU A 99 -0.22 5.64 -5.58
CA LEU A 99 0.08 4.64 -4.57
C LEU A 99 0.60 3.36 -5.22
N ARG A 100 1.54 2.70 -4.56
CA ARG A 100 2.02 1.37 -4.92
C ARG A 100 1.93 0.47 -3.71
N ILE A 101 1.39 -0.72 -3.89
CA ILE A 101 1.33 -1.72 -2.82
C ILE A 101 2.40 -2.77 -3.10
N ARG A 102 3.15 -3.14 -2.08
CA ARG A 102 4.13 -4.24 -2.13
C ARG A 102 3.80 -5.24 -1.04
N TYR A 103 3.82 -6.52 -1.39
CA TYR A 103 3.61 -7.59 -0.42
C TYR A 103 4.35 -8.83 -0.87
N LYS A 104 4.60 -9.72 0.09
CA LYS A 104 5.15 -11.06 -0.14
C LYS A 104 4.33 -12.06 0.65
N VAL A 105 4.17 -13.24 0.09
CA VAL A 105 3.50 -14.36 0.75
C VAL A 105 4.57 -15.34 1.17
N PHE A 106 4.48 -15.87 2.39
CA PHE A 106 5.26 -17.02 2.90
C PHE A 106 6.59 -17.35 2.21
N ASN A 107 7.72 -16.97 2.82
CA ASN A 107 9.06 -17.27 2.33
C ASN A 107 9.38 -16.85 0.88
N GLU A 108 8.51 -16.10 0.20
CA GLU A 108 8.84 -15.46 -1.08
C GLU A 108 10.01 -14.48 -0.89
N LEU A 109 11.00 -14.60 -1.78
CA LEU A 109 12.17 -13.73 -1.82
C LEU A 109 11.84 -12.38 -2.48
N GLU A 110 10.96 -12.41 -3.48
CA GLU A 110 10.59 -11.25 -4.28
C GLU A 110 9.25 -10.67 -3.82
N PHE A 111 9.19 -9.34 -3.74
CA PHE A 111 7.94 -8.64 -3.49
C PHE A 111 7.09 -8.63 -4.76
N THR A 112 5.81 -8.92 -4.60
CA THR A 112 4.82 -8.59 -5.62
C THR A 112 4.49 -7.12 -5.49
N GLU A 113 4.75 -6.35 -6.54
CA GLU A 113 4.37 -4.94 -6.64
C GLU A 113 3.13 -4.77 -7.50
N THR A 114 2.25 -3.86 -7.09
CA THR A 114 1.13 -3.42 -7.92
C THR A 114 1.59 -2.36 -8.92
N ASN A 115 0.82 -2.16 -9.98
CA ASN A 115 0.96 -0.93 -10.78
C ASN A 115 0.62 0.30 -9.92
N ILE A 116 0.99 1.49 -10.40
CA ILE A 116 0.63 2.74 -9.72
C ILE A 116 -0.89 2.90 -9.75
N ILE A 117 -1.48 3.04 -8.56
CA ILE A 117 -2.90 3.18 -8.25
C ILE A 117 -3.15 4.64 -7.88
N CYS A 118 -4.40 5.12 -7.94
CA CYS A 118 -4.81 6.40 -7.35
C CYS A 118 -4.05 7.65 -7.86
N ARG A 119 -4.03 7.91 -9.18
CA ARG A 119 -3.56 9.22 -9.68
C ARG A 119 -4.63 10.28 -9.49
N ASN A 120 -4.31 11.31 -8.72
CA ASN A 120 -5.14 12.48 -8.37
C ASN A 120 -6.39 12.19 -7.54
N THR A 121 -6.45 11.04 -6.85
CA THR A 121 -7.60 10.69 -6.00
C THR A 121 -7.11 10.02 -4.72
N VAL A 122 -7.79 10.28 -3.61
CA VAL A 122 -7.51 9.64 -2.30
C VAL A 122 -8.12 8.24 -2.15
N CYS A 123 -9.09 7.89 -3.00
CA CYS A 123 -9.75 6.59 -3.03
C CYS A 123 -9.73 6.04 -4.46
N ALA A 124 -9.24 4.80 -4.65
CA ALA A 124 -9.38 4.14 -5.94
C ALA A 124 -9.54 2.62 -5.85
N ASN A 125 -10.10 2.07 -6.91
CA ASN A 125 -10.25 0.63 -7.10
C ASN A 125 -8.94 0.03 -7.62
N VAL A 126 -8.42 -0.95 -6.88
CA VAL A 126 -7.16 -1.64 -7.22
C VAL A 126 -7.39 -2.74 -8.25
N LYS A 127 -8.55 -3.44 -8.18
CA LYS A 127 -8.98 -4.55 -9.07
C LYS A 127 -7.87 -5.54 -9.43
N GLN A 128 -6.91 -5.76 -8.53
CA GLN A 128 -5.81 -6.70 -8.75
C GLN A 128 -6.06 -7.96 -7.93
N ALA A 129 -5.81 -9.10 -8.56
CA ALA A 129 -5.90 -10.39 -7.89
C ALA A 129 -4.67 -11.25 -8.21
N ARG A 130 -4.24 -12.02 -7.22
CA ARG A 130 -3.15 -13.00 -7.32
C ARG A 130 -3.63 -14.31 -6.74
N ILE A 131 -3.32 -15.43 -7.40
CA ILE A 131 -3.61 -16.76 -6.90
C ILE A 131 -2.29 -17.38 -6.43
N ILE A 132 -2.32 -17.94 -5.22
CA ILE A 132 -1.22 -18.70 -4.64
C ILE A 132 -1.65 -20.16 -4.66
N THR A 133 -0.80 -21.03 -5.22
CA THR A 133 -1.05 -22.47 -5.29
C THR A 133 0.06 -23.17 -4.52
N ILE A 134 -0.33 -23.92 -3.50
CA ILE A 134 0.55 -24.68 -2.63
C ILE A 134 0.34 -26.16 -3.00
N PRO A 135 1.37 -26.82 -3.59
CA PRO A 135 1.24 -28.22 -3.99
C PRO A 135 0.93 -29.16 -2.83
N SER A 136 1.53 -28.88 -1.66
CA SER A 136 1.36 -29.62 -0.43
C SER A 136 1.63 -28.71 0.75
N VAL A 137 0.66 -28.57 1.66
CA VAL A 137 0.82 -27.80 2.89
C VAL A 137 1.71 -28.59 3.87
N ASP A 138 2.82 -28.00 4.28
CA ASP A 138 3.72 -28.51 5.31
C ASP A 138 3.43 -27.85 6.68
N GLU A 139 4.25 -28.17 7.68
CA GLU A 139 4.09 -27.63 9.03
C GLU A 139 4.33 -26.11 9.09
N ASP A 140 5.26 -25.59 8.28
CA ASP A 140 5.57 -24.16 8.25
C ASP A 140 4.43 -23.37 7.60
N TRP A 141 3.81 -23.90 6.55
CA TRP A 141 2.59 -23.35 5.96
C TRP A 141 1.43 -23.36 6.95
N LEU A 142 1.24 -24.44 7.72
CA LEU A 142 0.20 -24.47 8.76
C LEU A 142 0.42 -23.39 9.81
N ARG A 143 1.65 -23.25 10.32
CA ARG A 143 2.01 -22.19 11.28
C ARG A 143 1.78 -20.80 10.68
N PHE A 144 2.10 -20.62 9.39
CA PHE A 144 1.85 -19.36 8.71
C PHE A 144 0.36 -19.05 8.54
N PHE A 145 -0.49 -20.05 8.31
CA PHE A 145 -1.93 -19.84 8.30
C PHE A 145 -2.50 -19.55 9.69
N GLN A 146 -1.99 -20.20 10.73
CA GLN A 146 -2.50 -20.06 12.11
C GLN A 146 -2.08 -18.73 12.75
N ASP A 147 -0.79 -18.39 12.70
CA ASP A 147 -0.21 -17.27 13.44
C ASP A 147 0.27 -16.13 12.53
N GLY A 148 0.33 -16.38 11.22
CA GLY A 148 0.89 -15.45 10.26
C GLY A 148 -0.11 -14.42 9.72
N CYS A 149 0.48 -13.42 9.06
CA CYS A 149 -0.26 -12.43 8.31
C CYS A 149 0.50 -12.06 7.03
N ILE A 150 -0.23 -11.56 6.03
CA ILE A 150 0.39 -10.90 4.87
C ILE A 150 0.48 -9.41 5.19
N ILE A 151 1.70 -8.89 5.10
CA ILE A 151 2.00 -7.47 5.32
C ILE A 151 1.97 -6.77 3.97
N PHE A 152 0.97 -5.90 3.79
CA PHE A 152 0.88 -5.01 2.64
C PHE A 152 1.56 -3.70 2.99
N GLN A 153 2.60 -3.34 2.24
CA GLN A 153 3.32 -2.09 2.38
C GLN A 153 2.79 -1.10 1.34
N ILE A 154 2.30 0.05 1.80
CA ILE A 154 1.73 1.08 0.94
C ILE A 154 2.76 2.18 0.76
N PHE A 155 3.18 2.39 -0.48
CA PHE A 155 4.13 3.41 -0.89
C PHE A 155 3.44 4.54 -1.65
N ALA A 156 3.74 5.79 -1.31
CA ALA A 156 3.35 6.95 -2.08
C ALA A 156 4.42 7.27 -3.14
N VAL A 157 3.98 7.39 -4.39
CA VAL A 157 4.85 7.77 -5.50
C VAL A 157 5.23 9.23 -5.34
N GLN A 158 6.53 9.49 -5.37
CA GLN A 158 7.06 10.84 -5.44
C GLN A 158 7.32 11.21 -6.90
N GLU A 159 6.80 12.36 -7.32
CA GLU A 159 7.25 13.01 -8.55
C GLU A 159 8.22 14.13 -8.18
N GLU A 160 9.33 14.24 -8.91
CA GLU A 160 10.18 15.43 -8.87
C GLU A 160 9.32 16.66 -9.07
N SER A 161 9.26 17.52 -8.06
CA SER A 161 8.77 18.88 -8.25
C SER A 161 9.72 19.56 -9.22
N LYS A 162 9.31 19.69 -10.49
CA LYS A 162 9.98 20.62 -11.40
C LYS A 162 10.02 21.96 -10.67
N PRO A 163 11.21 22.56 -10.45
CA PRO A 163 11.29 23.84 -9.78
C PRO A 163 10.36 24.78 -10.53
N ASN A 164 9.37 25.34 -9.82
CA ASN A 164 8.40 26.23 -10.43
C ASN A 164 9.18 27.38 -11.08
N THR A 165 9.29 27.37 -12.40
CA THR A 165 10.05 28.34 -13.18
C THR A 165 9.47 29.75 -13.02
N GLY A 166 8.31 29.90 -12.36
CA GLY A 166 7.74 31.16 -11.90
C GLY A 166 8.32 31.73 -10.59
N LEU A 167 9.02 30.95 -9.76
CA LEU A 167 9.57 31.44 -8.48
C LEU A 167 10.96 32.08 -8.61
N PHE A 168 11.64 31.91 -9.75
CA PHE A 168 12.94 32.55 -10.01
C PHE A 168 12.86 34.04 -10.38
N LYS A 169 11.67 34.66 -10.36
CA LYS A 169 11.47 36.09 -10.63
C LYS A 169 11.21 36.95 -9.39
N MET A 170 11.49 36.48 -8.18
CA MET A 170 11.58 37.37 -7.02
C MET A 170 13.03 37.81 -6.83
N THR A 171 13.45 38.81 -7.61
CA THR A 171 14.67 39.56 -7.30
C THR A 171 14.41 40.42 -6.06
N THR A 172 15.44 40.57 -5.22
CA THR A 172 15.51 41.36 -3.98
C THR A 172 14.96 42.79 -4.07
N ARG A 173 14.71 43.30 -5.29
CA ARG A 173 14.11 44.62 -5.55
C ARG A 173 12.61 44.68 -5.23
N VAL A 174 11.89 43.56 -5.21
CA VAL A 174 10.43 43.56 -4.95
C VAL A 174 10.12 43.65 -3.46
N MET A 175 10.97 43.10 -2.58
CA MET A 175 10.76 43.15 -1.13
C MET A 175 10.93 44.55 -0.50
N ASN A 176 11.65 45.47 -1.16
CA ASN A 176 11.81 46.84 -0.65
C ASN A 176 10.66 47.77 -1.06
N LYS A 177 9.87 47.44 -2.10
CA LYS A 177 8.73 48.29 -2.51
C LYS A 177 7.48 48.09 -1.65
N GLU A 178 7.30 46.93 -1.03
CA GLU A 178 6.17 46.70 -0.12
C GLU A 178 6.41 47.30 1.28
N LYS A 179 7.66 47.52 1.69
CA LYS A 179 7.97 48.20 2.96
C LYS A 179 7.76 49.72 2.92
N ASP A 180 7.83 50.33 1.75
CA ASP A 180 7.61 51.79 1.61
C ASP A 180 6.13 52.13 1.45
N ASN A 181 5.31 51.25 0.84
CA ASN A 181 3.86 51.49 0.74
C ASN A 181 3.10 51.33 2.06
N ASN A 182 3.67 50.63 3.05
CA ASN A 182 3.03 50.44 4.35
C ASN A 182 3.42 51.49 5.40
N LYS A 183 4.20 52.53 5.02
CA LYS A 183 4.49 53.68 5.89
C LYS A 183 3.55 54.87 5.68
N THR A 184 2.75 54.89 4.61
CA THR A 184 1.89 56.05 4.29
C THR A 184 0.56 56.05 5.07
N TYR A 185 0.19 54.96 5.76
CA TYR A 185 -1.02 54.91 6.60
C TYR A 185 -0.76 55.10 8.11
N SER A 186 0.48 55.43 8.52
CA SER A 186 0.81 55.74 9.93
C SER A 186 1.14 57.21 10.17
N SER A 187 0.89 58.10 9.21
CA SER A 187 1.16 59.54 9.35
C SER A 187 0.00 60.40 8.86
N PHE A 188 -1.22 60.09 9.31
CA PHE A 188 -2.27 61.09 9.48
C PHE A 188 -2.98 60.76 10.79
N ILE A 189 -2.73 61.67 11.75
CA ILE A 189 -3.53 62.08 12.91
C ILE A 189 -4.83 61.32 13.12
#